data_AF-A0A9D2RNE7-F1
#
_entry.id   AF-A0A9D2RNE7-F1
#
_cell.length_a   1.000
_cell.length_b   1.000
_cell.length_c   1.000
_cell.angle_alpha   90.00
_cell.angle_beta   90.00
_cell.angle_gamma   90.00
#
_symmetry.space_group_name_H-M   'P 1'
#
loop_
_entity.id
_entity.type
_entity.pdbx_description
1 polymer ?
#
loop_
_entity_poly.entity_id
_entity_poly.type
_entity_poly.pdbx_seq_one_letter_code
_entity_poly.pdbx_strand_id
1 'polypeptide(L)'
;MSDQTSPQGPDDQGRRREPHAARGAQEAPTPGAEPAAQAGPTQQPEQPEQAAAAGERPRSESSSFSSKRAAVTAPALGLRGTLLFLWRQLTSMQTALILLMLLAIAAVPGSLYPQRSVNPGLTDQYLAEHGRWGEILDTLGFFEVFSSPWFSAIYLLLFISLIGCIVPRIGVHLRQLRSKPPRTPSRLSRFTGYTRTELPAGDAEPLLAAAHRALRRSRYRTDRTAQPGGGSVSAERGLLRESGNLLFHIALVGVLVCVAGGHLTSYRGQITVVEGAGFSNSLTQYDSFEPGPWFDSSQLPPFQFTLEEFRASYGDGSTPESFGEPLSFEADVLVTTPGEEQFAQTLQVNKPLTVDGASMYLLGNGYAPELTLTDPEGTVVAEGPLITIPMGDMGYTSQLVLKAPDAQPEQTAVVGFFLPTGVIDEQGPHSEYPDLVRPEIAVTAYHGDLGLDEGVPRNAYEVDISELEAVTGEDGNPVLIRLAPGEEYELPDGSVLALDGVSRYAAFDIAHDPFEVWVLVSALAAVAGLVASLFVPRRRVWVRVTEQAGGLVLEVAGLARSDDPALESDVQALADRLVSTHDGDPGPDSAPPEAARDDTPGGSSQ
;
A
#
# COMPACT_ATOMS: atom_id res chain seq x y z
N MET A 1 66.66 33.54 -23.01
CA MET A 1 67.44 32.79 -22.00
C MET A 1 66.45 31.80 -21.41
N SER A 2 66.21 30.63 -22.04
CA SER A 2 67.12 29.44 -22.15
C SER A 2 67.32 28.86 -20.75
N ASP A 3 67.02 27.60 -20.37
CA ASP A 3 67.03 26.28 -21.04
C ASP A 3 66.07 25.32 -20.28
N GLN A 4 65.30 24.45 -20.94
CA GLN A 4 65.60 23.05 -21.32
C GLN A 4 66.34 22.19 -20.27
N THR A 5 65.72 21.09 -19.80
CA THR A 5 66.15 19.69 -20.09
C THR A 5 65.28 18.63 -19.40
N SER A 6 64.74 17.69 -20.19
CA SER A 6 64.35 16.33 -19.75
C SER A 6 65.60 15.43 -19.62
N PRO A 7 65.51 14.23 -19.02
CA PRO A 7 65.29 13.03 -19.86
C PRO A 7 64.52 11.83 -19.24
N GLN A 8 63.83 11.11 -20.13
CA GLN A 8 63.68 9.63 -20.32
C GLN A 8 63.20 8.66 -19.21
N GLY A 9 62.26 7.77 -19.61
CA GLY A 9 61.60 6.70 -18.84
C GLY A 9 62.42 5.40 -18.61
N PRO A 10 61.77 4.28 -18.24
CA PRO A 10 61.14 3.41 -19.26
C PRO A 10 59.80 2.72 -18.88
N ASP A 11 59.12 2.27 -19.94
CA ASP A 11 58.19 1.13 -20.15
C ASP A 11 57.74 0.26 -18.96
N ASP A 12 56.42 -0.01 -18.83
CA ASP A 12 55.81 -1.23 -19.41
C ASP A 12 54.27 -1.32 -19.21
N GLN A 13 53.61 -1.90 -20.22
CA GLN A 13 52.27 -2.52 -20.42
C GLN A 13 51.26 -2.58 -19.24
N GLY A 14 49.93 -2.47 -19.39
CA GLY A 14 49.03 -2.46 -20.54
C GLY A 14 47.56 -2.68 -20.12
N ARG A 15 46.64 -2.45 -21.08
CA ARG A 15 45.17 -2.68 -21.09
C ARG A 15 44.24 -1.57 -20.57
N ARG A 16 43.88 -0.67 -21.49
CA ARG A 16 42.58 0.03 -21.51
C ARG A 16 41.60 -0.74 -22.40
N ARG A 17 40.35 -0.87 -21.97
CA ARG A 17 39.19 -1.25 -22.80
C ARG A 17 38.35 0.00 -23.04
N GLU A 18 38.03 0.25 -24.29
CA GLU A 18 37.07 1.24 -24.75
C GLU A 18 36.26 0.68 -25.95
N PRO A 19 35.14 1.32 -26.35
CA PRO A 19 33.87 0.65 -26.63
C PRO A 19 33.59 0.42 -28.12
N HIS A 20 32.63 -0.46 -28.39
CA HIS A 20 32.11 -0.72 -29.73
C HIS A 20 30.80 0.02 -29.96
N ALA A 21 30.78 0.88 -30.98
CA ALA A 21 29.57 1.38 -31.62
C ALA A 21 29.74 1.43 -33.15
N ALA A 22 28.65 1.11 -33.84
CA ALA A 22 28.17 1.65 -35.12
C ALA A 22 28.22 0.81 -36.42
N ARG A 23 27.09 0.96 -37.13
CA ARG A 23 26.78 0.83 -38.58
C ARG A 23 26.22 -0.52 -39.07
N GLY A 24 25.15 -0.55 -39.88
CA GLY A 24 24.46 0.52 -40.61
C GLY A 24 23.15 0.07 -41.29
N ALA A 25 22.46 1.06 -41.87
CA ALA A 25 21.19 0.96 -42.60
C ALA A 25 21.38 1.21 -44.11
N GLN A 26 20.53 0.61 -44.95
CA GLN A 26 20.16 1.03 -46.32
C GLN A 26 19.06 0.06 -46.84
N GLU A 27 17.82 0.52 -47.07
CA GLU A 27 17.22 1.11 -48.30
C GLU A 27 16.35 0.10 -49.10
N ALA A 28 15.14 0.52 -49.46
CA ALA A 28 14.11 -0.24 -50.19
C ALA A 28 14.34 -0.29 -51.71
N PRO A 29 13.69 -1.21 -52.46
CA PRO A 29 12.52 -0.77 -53.27
C PRO A 29 11.43 -1.85 -53.53
N THR A 30 10.20 -1.42 -53.82
CA THR A 30 9.13 -2.16 -54.55
C THR A 30 9.31 -1.92 -56.08
N PRO A 31 8.85 -2.79 -57.03
CA PRO A 31 7.45 -3.21 -57.20
C PRO A 31 7.17 -4.61 -57.85
N GLY A 32 5.93 -5.11 -57.70
CA GLY A 32 5.15 -5.73 -58.79
C GLY A 32 5.21 -7.26 -59.09
N ALA A 33 4.01 -7.80 -59.34
CA ALA A 33 3.64 -8.99 -60.14
C ALA A 33 3.46 -10.37 -59.45
N GLU A 34 2.19 -10.80 -59.37
CA GLU A 34 1.75 -12.22 -59.28
C GLU A 34 2.13 -13.00 -60.56
N PRO A 35 2.21 -14.34 -60.50
CA PRO A 35 1.04 -15.14 -60.91
C PRO A 35 0.81 -16.45 -60.12
N ALA A 36 -0.39 -17.00 -60.35
CA ALA A 36 -1.01 -18.20 -59.80
C ALA A 36 -0.29 -19.56 -60.04
N ALA A 37 -0.49 -20.51 -59.12
CA ALA A 37 -0.45 -21.98 -59.32
C ALA A 37 -1.19 -22.65 -58.14
N GLN A 38 -2.41 -23.19 -58.28
CA GLN A 38 -2.79 -24.55 -58.74
C GLN A 38 -2.02 -25.74 -58.13
N ALA A 39 -2.65 -26.42 -57.16
CA ALA A 39 -2.67 -27.88 -56.92
C ALA A 39 -3.58 -28.09 -55.67
N GLY A 40 -4.67 -28.86 -55.65
CA GLY A 40 -4.88 -30.23 -56.13
C GLY A 40 -5.08 -31.14 -54.89
N PRO A 41 -6.27 -31.75 -54.66
CA PRO A 41 -6.63 -32.37 -53.39
C PRO A 41 -6.13 -33.82 -53.26
N THR A 42 -5.73 -34.24 -52.07
CA THR A 42 -5.32 -35.63 -51.79
C THR A 42 -6.46 -36.42 -51.15
N GLN A 43 -6.75 -37.57 -51.73
CA GLN A 43 -7.86 -38.48 -51.52
C GLN A 43 -7.72 -39.35 -50.25
N GLN A 44 -8.87 -39.66 -49.65
CA GLN A 44 -9.09 -40.80 -48.76
C GLN A 44 -9.28 -42.09 -49.59
N PRO A 45 -8.86 -43.29 -49.11
CA PRO A 45 -9.05 -44.52 -49.85
C PRO A 45 -10.41 -45.16 -49.58
N GLU A 46 -11.08 -45.52 -50.68
CA GLU A 46 -12.28 -46.36 -50.78
C GLU A 46 -11.97 -47.85 -50.56
N GLN A 47 -12.95 -48.60 -50.07
CA GLN A 47 -13.12 -50.04 -50.31
C GLN A 47 -14.63 -50.40 -50.33
N PRO A 48 -15.01 -51.50 -51.02
CA PRO A 48 -15.86 -51.39 -52.20
C PRO A 48 -17.31 -51.88 -52.04
N GLU A 49 -18.09 -51.48 -53.04
CA GLU A 49 -19.52 -51.68 -53.29
C GLU A 49 -19.88 -53.09 -53.78
N GLN A 50 -21.03 -53.61 -53.35
CA GLN A 50 -21.90 -54.44 -54.20
C GLN A 50 -23.34 -54.49 -53.66
N ALA A 51 -24.27 -53.98 -54.45
CA ALA A 51 -25.71 -54.04 -54.24
C ALA A 51 -26.33 -55.22 -55.00
N ALA A 52 -27.35 -55.88 -54.43
CA ALA A 52 -28.67 -56.04 -55.03
C ALA A 52 -29.57 -57.05 -54.29
N ALA A 53 -30.88 -56.75 -54.39
CA ALA A 53 -32.04 -57.64 -54.40
C ALA A 53 -32.83 -57.84 -53.08
N ALA A 54 -34.14 -57.64 -53.27
CA ALA A 54 -35.22 -57.64 -52.29
C ALA A 54 -35.59 -59.03 -51.77
N GLY A 55 -36.06 -59.09 -50.52
CA GLY A 55 -36.68 -60.26 -49.90
C GLY A 55 -37.56 -59.86 -48.71
N GLU A 56 -38.79 -60.35 -48.69
CA GLU A 56 -39.85 -60.06 -47.72
C GLU A 56 -39.56 -60.62 -46.30
N ARG A 57 -39.86 -59.80 -45.28
CA ARG A 57 -40.44 -60.06 -43.91
C ARG A 57 -40.04 -61.33 -43.13
N PRO A 58 -39.79 -61.24 -41.80
CA PRO A 58 -40.87 -60.90 -40.85
C PRO A 58 -40.52 -59.92 -39.73
N ARG A 59 -41.59 -59.31 -39.21
CA ARG A 59 -41.62 -58.41 -38.05
C ARG A 59 -41.00 -59.06 -36.82
N SER A 60 -40.01 -58.40 -36.22
CA SER A 60 -39.75 -58.52 -34.78
C SER A 60 -39.84 -57.14 -34.17
N GLU A 61 -40.56 -57.06 -33.06
CA GLU A 61 -40.85 -55.84 -32.31
C GLU A 61 -39.54 -55.27 -31.73
N SER A 62 -39.04 -54.18 -32.31
CA SER A 62 -38.07 -53.33 -31.62
C SER A 62 -38.84 -52.28 -30.84
N SER A 63 -38.90 -52.47 -29.52
CA SER A 63 -39.30 -51.43 -28.59
C SER A 63 -38.35 -50.24 -28.77
N SER A 64 -38.81 -49.20 -29.47
CA SER A 64 -38.10 -47.94 -29.50
C SER A 64 -38.10 -47.36 -28.08
N PHE A 65 -36.96 -47.43 -27.40
CA PHE A 65 -36.69 -46.57 -26.26
C PHE A 65 -36.62 -45.15 -26.80
N SER A 66 -37.78 -44.49 -26.84
CA SER A 66 -37.87 -43.04 -26.97
C SER A 66 -37.16 -42.44 -25.77
N SER A 67 -35.88 -42.09 -25.95
CA SER A 67 -35.20 -41.20 -25.02
C SER A 67 -35.85 -39.83 -25.19
N LYS A 68 -36.92 -39.56 -24.44
CA LYS A 68 -37.28 -38.20 -24.09
C LYS A 68 -36.06 -37.61 -23.41
N ARG A 69 -35.24 -36.85 -24.16
CA ARG A 69 -34.38 -35.82 -23.56
C ARG A 69 -35.36 -34.90 -22.84
N ALA A 70 -35.51 -35.11 -21.54
CA ALA A 70 -36.12 -34.12 -20.68
C ALA A 70 -35.36 -32.82 -20.95
N ALA A 71 -36.04 -31.84 -21.55
CA ALA A 71 -35.50 -30.51 -21.68
C ALA A 71 -35.10 -30.08 -20.26
N VAL A 72 -33.83 -29.70 -20.09
CA VAL A 72 -33.33 -29.18 -18.82
C VAL A 72 -34.09 -27.88 -18.55
N THR A 73 -35.17 -27.98 -17.78
CA THR A 73 -35.92 -26.83 -17.30
C THR A 73 -35.10 -26.17 -16.20
N ALA A 74 -34.26 -25.22 -16.58
CA ALA A 74 -33.68 -24.31 -15.61
C ALA A 74 -34.84 -23.62 -14.87
N PRO A 75 -34.88 -23.65 -13.52
CA PRO A 75 -35.95 -23.02 -12.78
C PRO A 75 -35.94 -21.51 -13.08
N ALA A 76 -37.10 -20.95 -13.44
CA ALA A 76 -37.26 -19.50 -13.54
C ALA A 76 -37.01 -18.90 -12.15
N LEU A 77 -35.87 -18.23 -11.98
CA LEU A 77 -35.52 -17.59 -10.73
C LEU A 77 -36.44 -16.36 -10.56
N GLY A 78 -37.37 -16.41 -9.60
CA GLY A 78 -38.01 -15.20 -9.12
C GLY A 78 -36.99 -14.28 -8.43
N LEU A 79 -37.38 -13.05 -8.09
CA LEU A 79 -36.48 -12.03 -7.50
C LEU A 79 -35.58 -12.57 -6.37
N ARG A 80 -36.16 -13.31 -5.42
CA ARG A 80 -35.41 -13.94 -4.31
C ARG A 80 -34.40 -14.99 -4.81
N GLY A 81 -34.79 -15.79 -5.79
CA GLY A 81 -33.91 -16.79 -6.41
C GLY A 81 -32.72 -16.13 -7.13
N THR A 82 -32.97 -15.01 -7.82
CA THR A 82 -31.93 -14.22 -8.50
C THR A 82 -30.95 -13.61 -7.50
N LEU A 83 -31.44 -13.02 -6.41
CA LEU A 83 -30.58 -12.45 -5.36
C LEU A 83 -29.72 -13.52 -4.67
N LEU A 84 -30.29 -14.69 -4.35
CA LEU A 84 -29.53 -15.80 -3.79
C LEU A 84 -28.50 -16.38 -4.77
N PHE A 85 -28.85 -16.45 -6.05
CA PHE A 85 -27.94 -16.86 -7.11
C PHE A 85 -26.76 -15.89 -7.23
N LEU A 86 -27.03 -14.58 -7.31
CA LEU A 86 -26.01 -13.52 -7.37
C LEU A 86 -25.12 -13.55 -6.13
N TRP A 87 -25.70 -13.66 -4.93
CA TRP A 87 -24.95 -13.80 -3.69
C TRP A 87 -24.03 -15.02 -3.75
N ARG A 88 -24.54 -16.20 -4.10
CA ARG A 88 -23.74 -17.43 -4.18
C ARG A 88 -22.61 -17.31 -5.20
N GLN A 89 -22.84 -16.60 -6.31
CA GLN A 89 -21.81 -16.35 -7.31
C GLN A 89 -20.73 -15.41 -6.77
N LEU A 90 -21.14 -14.30 -6.15
CA LEU A 90 -20.24 -13.31 -5.56
C LEU A 90 -19.42 -13.88 -4.40
N THR A 91 -19.99 -14.74 -3.56
CA THR A 91 -19.29 -15.40 -2.45
C THR A 91 -18.54 -16.68 -2.88
N SER A 92 -18.28 -16.86 -4.17
CA SER A 92 -17.49 -18.00 -4.67
C SER A 92 -16.00 -17.64 -4.74
N MET A 93 -15.13 -18.59 -4.40
CA MET A 93 -13.67 -18.40 -4.47
C MET A 93 -13.21 -18.08 -5.90
N GLN A 94 -13.83 -18.69 -6.91
CA GLN A 94 -13.50 -18.44 -8.31
C GLN A 94 -13.81 -17.00 -8.71
N THR A 95 -14.96 -16.46 -8.29
CA THR A 95 -15.29 -15.05 -8.55
C THR A 95 -14.31 -14.13 -7.85
N ALA A 96 -13.89 -14.42 -6.62
CA ALA A 96 -12.85 -13.62 -5.94
C ALA A 96 -11.53 -13.57 -6.74
N LEU A 97 -11.07 -14.70 -7.29
CA LEU A 97 -9.85 -14.74 -8.12
C LEU A 97 -10.01 -13.95 -9.42
N ILE A 98 -11.18 -14.02 -10.06
CA ILE A 98 -11.47 -13.23 -11.26
C ILE A 98 -11.51 -11.74 -10.93
N LEU A 99 -12.14 -11.34 -9.82
CA LEU A 99 -12.19 -9.95 -9.38
C LEU A 99 -10.80 -9.42 -9.05
N LEU A 100 -9.93 -10.24 -8.44
CA LEU A 100 -8.53 -9.88 -8.22
C LEU A 100 -7.78 -9.66 -9.54
N MET A 101 -7.97 -10.54 -10.52
CA MET A 101 -7.39 -10.37 -11.87
C MET A 101 -7.92 -9.09 -12.56
N LEU A 102 -9.23 -8.85 -12.47
CA LEU A 102 -9.85 -7.65 -13.02
C LEU A 102 -9.32 -6.39 -12.35
N LEU A 103 -9.13 -6.39 -11.02
CA LEU A 103 -8.54 -5.28 -10.28
C LEU A 103 -7.12 -4.99 -10.77
N ALA A 104 -6.31 -6.03 -11.01
CA ALA A 104 -4.95 -5.86 -11.54
C ALA A 104 -4.95 -5.24 -12.95
N ILE A 105 -5.84 -5.69 -13.84
CA ILE A 105 -5.99 -5.12 -15.19
C ILE A 105 -6.50 -3.68 -15.11
N ALA A 106 -7.48 -3.42 -14.23
CA ALA A 106 -8.08 -2.12 -13.98
C ALA A 106 -7.09 -1.09 -13.44
N ALA A 107 -6.03 -1.51 -12.76
CA ALA A 107 -4.98 -0.62 -12.25
C ALA A 107 -3.96 -0.16 -13.33
N VAL A 108 -3.83 -0.90 -14.44
CA VAL A 108 -2.84 -0.60 -15.50
C VAL A 108 -2.98 0.83 -16.05
N PRO A 109 -4.19 1.32 -16.42
CA PRO A 109 -4.32 2.67 -16.95
C PRO A 109 -3.87 3.75 -15.97
N GLY A 110 -4.03 3.53 -14.65
CA GLY A 110 -3.58 4.47 -13.62
C GLY A 110 -2.07 4.69 -13.60
N SER A 111 -1.30 3.77 -14.18
CA SER A 111 0.15 3.89 -14.36
C SER A 111 0.59 4.40 -15.75
N LEU A 112 -0.33 4.43 -16.72
CA LEU A 112 -0.04 4.84 -18.10
C LEU A 112 -0.42 6.29 -18.38
N TYR A 113 -1.47 6.79 -17.73
CA TYR A 113 -1.99 8.15 -17.91
C TYR A 113 -1.64 9.04 -16.71
N PRO A 114 -1.40 10.36 -16.91
CA PRO A 114 -1.16 11.28 -15.81
C PRO A 114 -2.35 11.29 -14.85
N GLN A 115 -2.11 11.05 -13.56
CA GLN A 115 -3.19 11.04 -12.57
C GLN A 115 -3.34 12.43 -11.95
N ARG A 116 -4.57 12.98 -11.93
CA ARG A 116 -4.85 14.34 -11.45
C ARG A 116 -4.44 14.53 -9.99
N SER A 117 -4.55 13.49 -9.17
CA SER A 117 -4.11 13.51 -7.76
C SER A 117 -2.58 13.55 -7.57
N VAL A 118 -1.80 13.29 -8.63
CA VAL A 118 -0.32 13.27 -8.58
C VAL A 118 0.26 14.52 -9.21
N ASN A 119 -0.24 14.91 -10.39
CA ASN A 119 0.19 16.13 -11.07
C ASN A 119 -0.97 16.71 -11.90
N PRO A 120 -1.75 17.64 -11.33
CA PRO A 120 -2.86 18.30 -12.02
C PRO A 120 -2.41 18.98 -13.32
N GLY A 121 -1.26 19.67 -13.29
CA GLY A 121 -0.75 20.41 -14.45
C GLY A 121 -0.43 19.52 -15.66
N LEU A 122 0.18 18.35 -15.44
CA LEU A 122 0.42 17.38 -16.51
C LEU A 122 -0.89 16.80 -17.08
N THR A 123 -1.90 16.60 -16.23
CA THR A 123 -3.23 16.17 -16.68
C THR A 123 -3.89 17.25 -17.54
N ASP A 124 -3.84 18.51 -17.12
CA ASP A 124 -4.42 19.64 -17.86
C ASP A 124 -3.69 19.86 -19.19
N GLN A 125 -2.36 19.76 -19.20
CA GLN A 125 -1.57 19.77 -20.43
C GLN A 125 -2.01 18.64 -21.38
N TYR A 126 -2.16 17.41 -20.87
CA TYR A 126 -2.59 16.28 -21.70
C TYR A 126 -3.98 16.54 -22.32
N LEU A 127 -4.92 17.08 -21.55
CA LEU A 127 -6.26 17.43 -22.02
C LEU A 127 -6.21 18.50 -23.10
N ALA A 128 -5.41 19.54 -22.92
CA ALA A 128 -5.20 20.59 -23.91
C ALA A 128 -4.61 20.05 -25.22
N GLU A 129 -3.63 19.14 -25.13
CA GLU A 129 -2.94 18.56 -26.29
C GLU A 129 -3.82 17.54 -27.06
N HIS A 130 -4.71 16.81 -26.37
CA HIS A 130 -5.45 15.69 -26.96
C HIS A 130 -6.94 15.96 -27.23
N GLY A 131 -7.45 17.14 -26.84
CA GLY A 131 -8.81 17.62 -27.11
C GLY A 131 -9.88 16.57 -26.82
N ARG A 132 -10.66 16.20 -27.84
CA ARG A 132 -11.82 15.28 -27.71
C ARG A 132 -11.48 13.89 -27.17
N TRP A 133 -10.29 13.34 -27.46
CA TRP A 133 -9.90 12.05 -26.89
C TRP A 133 -9.54 12.18 -25.41
N GLY A 134 -8.94 13.31 -25.03
CA GLY A 134 -8.73 13.69 -23.63
C GLY A 134 -10.05 13.76 -22.86
N GLU A 135 -11.04 14.48 -23.38
CA GLU A 135 -12.37 14.61 -22.77
C GLU A 135 -13.08 13.25 -22.58
N ILE A 136 -12.98 12.34 -23.56
CA ILE A 136 -13.57 10.99 -23.45
C ILE A 136 -12.89 10.19 -22.34
N LEU A 137 -11.55 10.21 -22.30
CA LEU A 137 -10.79 9.51 -21.26
C LEU A 137 -11.07 10.09 -19.88
N ASP A 138 -11.22 11.41 -19.77
CA ASP A 138 -11.57 12.09 -18.53
C ASP A 138 -12.96 11.72 -18.04
N THR A 139 -13.96 11.74 -18.94
CA THR A 139 -15.33 11.31 -18.63
C THR A 139 -15.40 9.85 -18.17
N LEU A 140 -14.54 8.99 -18.73
CA LEU A 140 -14.41 7.59 -18.35
C LEU A 140 -13.59 7.39 -17.05
N GLY A 141 -12.95 8.43 -16.52
CA GLY A 141 -12.18 8.39 -15.27
C GLY A 141 -10.74 7.87 -15.41
N PHE A 142 -10.10 8.00 -16.58
CA PHE A 142 -8.73 7.50 -16.80
C PHE A 142 -7.64 8.38 -16.17
N PHE A 143 -7.92 9.64 -15.85
CA PHE A 143 -7.01 10.53 -15.10
C PHE A 143 -7.25 10.47 -13.58
N GLU A 144 -8.23 9.67 -13.16
CA GLU A 144 -8.63 9.46 -11.76
C GLU A 144 -9.04 8.00 -11.53
N VAL A 145 -8.20 7.06 -11.98
CA VAL A 145 -8.56 5.64 -12.06
C VAL A 145 -8.97 5.09 -10.71
N PHE A 146 -8.26 5.46 -9.65
CA PHE A 146 -8.45 4.90 -8.30
C PHE A 146 -9.73 5.38 -7.60
N SER A 147 -10.27 6.54 -7.98
CA SER A 147 -11.56 7.06 -7.50
C SER A 147 -12.71 6.81 -8.47
N SER A 148 -12.43 6.31 -9.68
CA SER A 148 -13.44 6.07 -10.71
C SER A 148 -14.54 5.08 -10.26
N PRO A 149 -15.80 5.24 -10.74
CA PRO A 149 -16.89 4.34 -10.37
C PRO A 149 -16.67 2.88 -10.75
N TRP A 150 -16.02 2.61 -11.88
CA TRP A 150 -15.79 1.24 -12.37
C TRP A 150 -14.69 0.54 -11.58
N PHE A 151 -13.62 1.23 -11.20
CA PHE A 151 -12.58 0.69 -10.34
C PHE A 151 -13.14 0.40 -8.94
N SER A 152 -13.87 1.38 -8.39
CA SER A 152 -14.55 1.26 -7.10
C SER A 152 -15.56 0.10 -7.07
N ALA A 153 -16.28 -0.15 -8.17
CA ALA A 153 -17.19 -1.29 -8.26
C ALA A 153 -16.47 -2.65 -8.18
N ILE A 154 -15.33 -2.82 -8.86
CA ILE A 154 -14.53 -4.05 -8.78
C ILE A 154 -14.03 -4.25 -7.34
N TYR A 155 -13.48 -3.20 -6.75
CA TYR A 155 -13.00 -3.19 -5.38
C TYR A 155 -14.11 -3.54 -4.36
N LEU A 156 -15.30 -2.93 -4.48
CA LEU A 156 -16.42 -3.19 -3.59
C LEU A 156 -16.95 -4.64 -3.74
N LEU A 157 -17.04 -5.14 -4.97
CA LEU A 157 -17.41 -6.54 -5.22
C LEU A 157 -16.39 -7.50 -4.62
N LEU A 158 -15.09 -7.20 -4.73
CA LEU A 158 -14.03 -7.99 -4.13
C LEU A 158 -14.16 -8.01 -2.60
N PHE A 159 -14.45 -6.87 -1.98
CA PHE A 159 -14.68 -6.77 -0.53
C PHE A 159 -15.89 -7.59 -0.07
N ILE A 160 -17.03 -7.45 -0.74
CA ILE A 160 -18.24 -8.21 -0.43
C ILE A 160 -17.98 -9.72 -0.63
N SER A 161 -17.27 -10.09 -1.70
CA SER A 161 -16.87 -11.47 -1.97
C SER A 161 -16.00 -12.04 -0.84
N LEU A 162 -15.00 -11.28 -0.39
CA LEU A 162 -14.10 -11.66 0.70
C LEU A 162 -14.88 -11.92 2.00
N ILE A 163 -15.73 -10.98 2.42
CA ILE A 163 -16.60 -11.15 3.61
C ILE A 163 -17.50 -12.38 3.44
N GLY A 164 -18.16 -12.48 2.29
CA GLY A 164 -19.07 -13.58 1.97
C GLY A 164 -18.40 -14.96 1.96
N CYS A 165 -17.12 -15.04 1.62
CA CYS A 165 -16.32 -16.26 1.72
C CYS A 165 -15.90 -16.58 3.16
N ILE A 166 -15.61 -15.56 3.98
CA ILE A 166 -15.14 -15.73 5.36
C ILE A 166 -16.23 -16.24 6.29
N VAL A 167 -17.43 -15.64 6.26
CA VAL A 167 -18.54 -15.98 7.17
C VAL A 167 -18.87 -17.49 7.24
N PRO A 168 -19.15 -18.19 6.12
CA PRO A 168 -19.44 -19.63 6.17
C PRO A 168 -18.22 -20.44 6.61
N ARG A 169 -17.00 -19.97 6.28
CA ARG A 169 -15.75 -20.63 6.64
C ARG A 169 -15.50 -20.60 8.15
N ILE A 170 -15.80 -19.49 8.83
CA ILE A 170 -15.77 -19.40 10.30
C ILE A 170 -16.66 -20.50 10.89
N GLY A 171 -17.90 -20.64 10.41
CA GLY A 171 -18.85 -21.65 10.92
C GLY A 171 -18.40 -23.10 10.68
N VAL A 172 -17.73 -23.39 9.56
CA VAL A 172 -17.13 -24.71 9.30
C VAL A 172 -15.95 -24.95 10.24
N HIS A 173 -15.06 -23.98 10.41
CA HIS A 173 -13.87 -24.11 11.26
C HIS A 173 -14.23 -24.31 12.73
N LEU A 174 -15.20 -23.54 13.25
CA LEU A 174 -15.72 -23.71 14.61
C LEU A 174 -16.30 -25.11 14.84
N ARG A 175 -16.97 -25.68 13.84
CA ARG A 175 -17.44 -27.08 13.89
C ARG A 175 -16.29 -28.07 13.88
N GLN A 176 -15.24 -27.84 13.08
CA GLN A 176 -14.05 -28.70 13.03
C GLN A 176 -13.28 -28.70 14.36
N LEU A 177 -13.13 -27.54 15.00
CA LEU A 177 -12.51 -27.41 16.32
C LEU A 177 -13.21 -28.26 17.39
N ARG A 178 -14.53 -28.44 17.26
CA ARG A 178 -15.36 -29.25 18.16
C ARG A 178 -15.51 -30.71 17.73
N SER A 179 -15.28 -31.05 16.46
CA SER A 179 -15.42 -32.41 15.96
C SER A 179 -14.31 -33.33 16.44
N LYS A 180 -14.62 -34.63 16.54
CA LYS A 180 -13.61 -35.68 16.78
C LYS A 180 -12.68 -35.84 15.57
N PRO A 181 -11.44 -36.31 15.76
CA PRO A 181 -10.58 -36.74 14.68
C PRO A 181 -11.32 -37.63 13.66
N PRO A 182 -11.03 -37.49 12.35
CA PRO A 182 -11.75 -38.22 11.30
C PRO A 182 -11.52 -39.73 11.44
N ARG A 183 -12.48 -40.54 11.00
CA ARG A 183 -12.38 -42.02 11.08
C ARG A 183 -11.19 -42.54 10.27
N THR A 184 -10.62 -43.66 10.72
CA THR A 184 -9.53 -44.35 10.03
C THR A 184 -9.97 -44.82 8.62
N PRO A 185 -9.27 -44.42 7.54
CA PRO A 185 -9.60 -44.83 6.17
C PRO A 185 -9.49 -46.34 5.96
N SER A 186 -10.29 -46.93 5.08
CA SER A 186 -10.26 -48.39 4.83
C SER A 186 -8.91 -48.88 4.28
N ARG A 187 -8.29 -48.15 3.36
CA ARG A 187 -7.01 -48.52 2.72
C ARG A 187 -5.88 -47.62 3.21
N LEU A 188 -5.11 -48.08 4.20
CA LEU A 188 -3.98 -47.33 4.78
C LEU A 188 -2.74 -47.31 3.88
N SER A 189 -2.60 -48.29 2.97
CA SER A 189 -1.48 -48.41 2.03
C SER A 189 -1.30 -47.27 1.03
N ARG A 190 -2.28 -46.35 0.93
CA ARG A 190 -2.23 -45.17 0.05
C ARG A 190 -1.63 -43.93 0.71
N PHE A 191 -1.28 -44.03 1.98
CA PHE A 191 -0.87 -42.89 2.80
C PHE A 191 0.64 -42.94 3.07
N THR A 192 1.22 -41.77 3.33
CA THR A 192 2.65 -41.57 3.52
C THR A 192 3.16 -42.36 4.73
N GLY A 193 4.34 -42.99 4.59
CA GLY A 193 4.97 -43.76 5.66
C GLY A 193 4.20 -45.02 6.07
N TYR A 194 3.32 -45.55 5.21
CA TYR A 194 2.58 -46.78 5.53
C TYR A 194 3.54 -47.91 5.94
N THR A 195 3.38 -48.36 7.19
CA THR A 195 4.13 -49.47 7.76
C THR A 195 3.16 -50.55 8.20
N ARG A 196 3.44 -51.80 7.82
CA ARG A 196 2.69 -52.98 8.22
C ARG A 196 3.62 -53.95 8.91
N THR A 197 3.29 -54.32 10.14
CA THR A 197 4.08 -55.25 10.95
C THR A 197 3.19 -56.36 11.49
N GLU A 198 3.63 -57.60 11.34
CA GLU A 198 2.98 -58.76 11.93
C GLU A 198 3.64 -59.04 13.29
N LEU A 199 2.82 -59.12 14.33
CA LEU A 199 3.22 -59.28 15.73
C LEU A 199 2.69 -60.61 16.27
N PRO A 200 3.32 -61.18 17.32
CA PRO A 200 2.83 -62.38 17.98
C PRO A 200 1.36 -62.29 18.42
N ALA A 201 0.73 -63.44 18.63
CA ALA A 201 -0.66 -63.50 19.08
C ALA A 201 -0.82 -62.87 20.48
N GLY A 202 -1.84 -62.03 20.63
CA GLY A 202 -2.15 -61.32 21.87
C GLY A 202 -3.38 -60.41 21.70
N ASP A 203 -3.74 -59.68 22.75
CA ASP A 203 -4.86 -58.75 22.71
C ASP A 203 -4.49 -57.45 21.96
N ALA A 204 -5.37 -56.93 21.11
CA ALA A 204 -5.14 -55.67 20.40
C ALA A 204 -5.19 -54.42 21.32
N GLU A 205 -5.89 -54.51 22.45
CA GLU A 205 -6.22 -53.37 23.31
C GLU A 205 -5.00 -52.68 23.95
N PRO A 206 -3.99 -53.39 24.52
CA PRO A 206 -2.78 -52.77 25.05
C PRO A 206 -2.01 -51.96 24.01
N LEU A 207 -1.93 -52.46 22.77
CA LEU A 207 -1.24 -51.79 21.67
C LEU A 207 -2.00 -50.54 21.20
N LEU A 208 -3.33 -50.62 21.12
CA LEU A 208 -4.18 -49.45 20.84
C LEU A 208 -4.10 -48.41 21.96
N ALA A 209 -3.99 -48.81 23.22
CA ALA A 209 -3.80 -47.92 24.35
C ALA A 209 -2.41 -47.25 24.33
N ALA A 210 -1.36 -48.01 23.97
CA ALA A 210 -0.01 -47.47 23.77
C ALA A 210 0.03 -46.44 22.63
N ALA A 211 -0.58 -46.76 21.49
CA ALA A 211 -0.72 -45.85 20.34
C ALA A 211 -1.45 -44.56 20.72
N HIS A 212 -2.57 -44.67 21.43
CA HIS A 212 -3.32 -43.51 21.92
C HIS A 212 -2.44 -42.63 22.83
N ARG A 213 -1.71 -43.24 23.77
CA ARG A 213 -0.88 -42.52 24.72
C ARG A 213 0.29 -41.82 24.04
N ALA A 214 0.98 -42.50 23.13
CA ALA A 214 2.08 -41.95 22.34
C ALA A 214 1.64 -40.74 21.52
N LEU A 215 0.52 -40.85 20.81
CA LEU A 215 -0.02 -39.76 19.98
C LEU A 215 -0.47 -38.56 20.84
N ARG A 216 -1.08 -38.79 22.01
CA ARG A 216 -1.42 -37.69 22.93
C ARG A 216 -0.20 -36.96 23.48
N ARG A 217 0.89 -37.68 23.81
CA ARG A 217 2.16 -37.07 24.26
C ARG A 217 2.75 -36.18 23.18
N SER A 218 2.65 -36.59 21.92
CA SER A 218 3.05 -35.77 20.75
C SER A 218 2.06 -34.65 20.38
N ARG A 219 1.11 -34.32 21.28
CA ARG A 219 0.11 -33.25 21.17
C ARG A 219 -0.91 -33.46 20.03
N TYR A 220 -1.19 -34.70 19.66
CA TYR A 220 -2.29 -35.00 18.75
C TYR A 220 -3.61 -35.10 19.52
N ARG A 221 -4.70 -34.64 18.89
CA ARG A 221 -6.06 -35.00 19.29
C ARG A 221 -6.34 -36.41 18.80
N THR A 222 -6.77 -37.30 19.68
CA THR A 222 -6.95 -38.73 19.37
C THR A 222 -8.40 -39.17 19.55
N ASP A 223 -8.86 -40.11 18.73
CA ASP A 223 -10.12 -40.82 18.88
C ASP A 223 -9.88 -42.32 18.71
N ARG A 224 -10.52 -43.14 19.53
CA ARG A 224 -10.43 -44.61 19.46
C ARG A 224 -11.71 -45.15 18.86
N THR A 225 -11.58 -46.09 17.94
CA THR A 225 -12.72 -46.82 17.36
C THR A 225 -12.47 -48.31 17.53
N ALA A 226 -13.31 -48.98 18.33
CA ALA A 226 -13.31 -50.44 18.42
C ALA A 226 -13.96 -51.05 17.17
N GLN A 227 -13.44 -52.19 16.70
CA GLN A 227 -13.94 -52.95 15.56
C GLN A 227 -13.98 -54.44 15.92
N PRO A 228 -14.84 -55.26 15.29
CA PRO A 228 -14.78 -56.71 15.49
C PRO A 228 -13.41 -57.25 15.06
N GLY A 229 -12.69 -57.92 15.97
CA GLY A 229 -11.33 -58.41 15.74
C GLY A 229 -10.25 -57.32 15.77
N GLY A 230 -10.42 -56.26 16.56
CA GLY A 230 -9.37 -55.27 16.84
C GLY A 230 -9.89 -53.83 16.97
N GLY A 231 -9.14 -52.87 16.44
CA GLY A 231 -9.55 -51.47 16.51
C GLY A 231 -8.58 -50.49 15.85
N SER A 232 -8.86 -49.20 15.98
CA SER A 232 -8.00 -48.16 15.46
C SER A 232 -7.94 -46.92 16.34
N VAL A 233 -6.81 -46.22 16.27
CA VAL A 233 -6.60 -44.88 16.81
C VAL A 233 -6.45 -43.93 15.63
N SER A 234 -7.31 -42.92 15.57
CA SER A 234 -7.15 -41.79 14.65
C SER A 234 -6.62 -40.59 15.41
N ALA A 235 -5.65 -39.89 14.82
CA ALA A 235 -5.01 -38.74 15.43
C ALA A 235 -4.87 -37.59 14.44
N GLU A 236 -5.11 -36.36 14.90
CA GLU A 236 -4.87 -35.15 14.11
C GLU A 236 -4.17 -34.04 14.90
N ARG A 237 -3.36 -33.24 14.21
CA ARG A 237 -2.66 -32.06 14.73
C ARG A 237 -2.60 -30.96 13.66
N GLY A 238 -2.46 -29.71 14.08
CA GLY A 238 -2.22 -28.57 13.19
C GLY A 238 -3.48 -27.83 12.74
N LEU A 239 -4.56 -27.82 13.54
CA LEU A 239 -5.74 -26.96 13.29
C LEU A 239 -5.40 -25.46 13.36
N LEU A 240 -4.27 -25.10 13.99
CA LEU A 240 -3.73 -23.73 13.97
C LEU A 240 -3.43 -23.26 12.54
N ARG A 241 -3.07 -24.15 11.61
CA ARG A 241 -2.87 -23.78 10.19
C ARG A 241 -4.13 -23.18 9.57
N GLU A 242 -5.27 -23.82 9.82
CA GLU A 242 -6.58 -23.36 9.29
C GLU A 242 -7.06 -22.11 10.04
N SER A 243 -6.78 -22.03 11.33
CA SER A 243 -7.03 -20.84 12.15
C SER A 243 -6.21 -19.64 11.68
N GLY A 244 -4.93 -19.82 11.35
CA GLY A 244 -4.05 -18.78 10.83
C GLY A 244 -4.50 -18.27 9.46
N ASN A 245 -4.88 -19.18 8.56
CA ASN A 245 -5.45 -18.79 7.27
C ASN A 245 -6.75 -17.99 7.45
N LEU A 246 -7.61 -18.40 8.39
CA LEU A 246 -8.83 -17.65 8.69
C LEU A 246 -8.54 -16.28 9.31
N LEU A 247 -7.59 -16.21 10.26
CA LEU A 247 -7.13 -14.97 10.87
C LEU A 247 -6.61 -14.00 9.82
N PHE A 248 -5.80 -14.48 8.86
CA PHE A 248 -5.29 -13.67 7.75
C PHE A 248 -6.41 -13.00 6.96
N HIS A 249 -7.45 -13.75 6.60
CA HIS A 249 -8.58 -13.20 5.84
C HIS A 249 -9.42 -12.21 6.66
N ILE A 250 -9.67 -12.53 7.94
CA ILE A 250 -10.39 -11.62 8.86
C ILE A 250 -9.60 -10.33 9.06
N ALA A 251 -8.29 -10.43 9.21
CA ALA A 251 -7.39 -9.30 9.37
C ALA A 251 -7.34 -8.43 8.11
N LEU A 252 -7.37 -9.02 6.91
CA LEU A 252 -7.47 -8.26 5.65
C LEU A 252 -8.79 -7.47 5.57
N VAL A 253 -9.91 -8.07 5.98
CA VAL A 253 -11.19 -7.35 6.13
C VAL A 253 -11.07 -6.27 7.19
N GLY A 254 -10.39 -6.54 8.31
CA GLY A 254 -10.11 -5.58 9.37
C GLY A 254 -9.38 -4.35 8.85
N VAL A 255 -8.28 -4.53 8.10
CA VAL A 255 -7.57 -3.43 7.43
C VAL A 255 -8.53 -2.63 6.57
N LEU A 256 -9.35 -3.28 5.75
CA LEU A 256 -10.26 -2.56 4.85
C LEU A 256 -11.31 -1.75 5.58
N VAL A 257 -11.91 -2.32 6.62
CA VAL A 257 -12.90 -1.63 7.46
C VAL A 257 -12.25 -0.46 8.19
N CYS A 258 -11.02 -0.62 8.69
CA CYS A 258 -10.30 0.44 9.38
C CYS A 258 -9.91 1.57 8.43
N VAL A 259 -9.38 1.28 7.24
CA VAL A 259 -9.06 2.29 6.22
C VAL A 259 -10.33 3.03 5.76
N ALA A 260 -11.42 2.31 5.53
CA ALA A 260 -12.70 2.93 5.17
C ALA A 260 -13.25 3.79 6.31
N GLY A 261 -13.15 3.34 7.56
CA GLY A 261 -13.51 4.11 8.74
C GLY A 261 -12.66 5.38 8.88
N GLY A 262 -11.33 5.24 8.73
CA GLY A 262 -10.36 6.33 8.74
C GLY A 262 -10.74 7.39 7.73
N HIS A 263 -10.85 7.04 6.44
CA HIS A 263 -11.27 7.98 5.39
C HIS A 263 -12.60 8.68 5.67
N LEU A 264 -13.55 8.03 6.35
CA LEU A 264 -14.84 8.65 6.68
C LEU A 264 -14.71 9.68 7.81
N THR A 265 -13.86 9.43 8.81
CA THR A 265 -13.80 10.23 10.05
C THR A 265 -12.55 11.10 10.19
N SER A 266 -11.54 10.88 9.35
CA SER A 266 -10.27 11.61 9.42
C SER A 266 -10.39 13.03 8.90
N TYR A 267 -9.39 13.85 9.19
CA TYR A 267 -9.15 15.10 8.46
C TYR A 267 -7.66 15.26 8.20
N ARG A 268 -7.35 16.04 7.17
CA ARG A 268 -6.00 16.53 6.85
C ARG A 268 -6.09 18.03 6.58
N GLY A 269 -5.27 18.83 7.24
CA GLY A 269 -5.20 20.26 7.04
C GLY A 269 -3.77 20.72 6.87
N GLN A 270 -3.54 21.72 6.03
CA GLN A 270 -2.23 22.31 5.82
C GLN A 270 -2.24 23.77 6.25
N ILE A 271 -1.14 24.20 6.84
CA ILE A 271 -0.96 25.58 7.28
C ILE A 271 0.50 25.99 7.19
N THR A 272 0.75 27.19 6.68
CA THR A 272 2.05 27.85 6.72
C THR A 272 2.11 28.83 7.89
N VAL A 273 3.10 28.66 8.77
CA VAL A 273 3.26 29.52 9.95
C VAL A 273 4.63 30.19 9.88
N VAL A 274 4.64 31.52 9.95
CA VAL A 274 5.86 32.34 10.04
C VAL A 274 6.40 32.29 11.48
N GLU A 275 7.72 32.38 11.64
CA GLU A 275 8.36 32.50 12.95
C GLU A 275 7.71 33.62 13.79
N GLY A 276 7.49 33.34 15.07
CA GLY A 276 6.77 34.21 16.00
C GLY A 276 5.24 34.16 15.89
N ALA A 277 4.68 33.59 14.82
CA ALA A 277 3.24 33.46 14.64
C ALA A 277 2.67 32.22 15.35
N GLY A 278 1.41 32.35 15.79
CA GLY A 278 0.64 31.28 16.43
C GLY A 278 -0.36 30.65 15.47
N PHE A 279 -0.64 29.38 15.72
CA PHE A 279 -1.71 28.60 15.10
C PHE A 279 -2.65 28.06 16.17
N SER A 280 -3.95 28.08 15.88
CA SER A 280 -4.97 27.40 16.67
C SER A 280 -5.67 26.36 15.82
N ASN A 281 -5.77 25.11 16.31
CA ASN A 281 -6.40 24.01 15.58
C ASN A 281 -7.91 24.22 15.41
N SER A 282 -8.26 25.03 14.41
CA SER A 282 -9.60 25.48 14.09
C SER A 282 -9.71 25.64 12.58
N LEU A 283 -10.89 25.37 12.04
CA LEU A 283 -11.08 25.26 10.58
C LEU A 283 -10.65 26.52 9.81
N THR A 284 -10.83 27.70 10.41
CA THR A 284 -10.52 29.00 9.79
C THR A 284 -9.03 29.36 9.82
N GLN A 285 -8.19 28.52 10.44
CA GLN A 285 -6.74 28.74 10.53
C GLN A 285 -5.95 27.87 9.56
N TYR A 286 -6.61 27.03 8.78
CA TYR A 286 -5.96 26.20 7.76
C TYR A 286 -5.99 26.89 6.40
N ASP A 287 -4.88 26.81 5.66
CA ASP A 287 -4.79 27.26 4.27
C ASP A 287 -5.56 26.31 3.34
N SER A 288 -5.49 25.02 3.63
CA SER A 288 -6.27 23.98 2.96
C SER A 288 -6.76 22.94 3.98
N PHE A 289 -7.95 22.40 3.74
CA PHE A 289 -8.55 21.44 4.65
C PHE A 289 -9.37 20.39 3.89
N GLU A 290 -9.03 19.13 4.12
CA GLU A 290 -9.65 17.95 3.52
C GLU A 290 -10.33 17.11 4.61
N PRO A 291 -11.63 17.31 4.85
CA PRO A 291 -12.39 16.51 5.80
C PRO A 291 -12.86 15.19 5.20
N GLY A 292 -12.88 14.15 6.03
CA GLY A 292 -13.64 12.94 5.76
C GLY A 292 -15.15 13.21 5.70
N PRO A 293 -15.94 12.45 4.92
CA PRO A 293 -17.38 12.67 4.78
C PRO A 293 -18.22 12.69 6.07
N TRP A 294 -17.73 12.11 7.17
CA TRP A 294 -18.38 12.08 8.49
C TRP A 294 -17.62 12.91 9.53
N PHE A 295 -16.70 13.77 9.10
CA PHE A 295 -16.01 14.71 9.97
C PHE A 295 -16.99 15.73 10.57
N ASP A 296 -16.74 16.08 11.84
CA ASP A 296 -17.41 17.18 12.55
C ASP A 296 -16.33 18.09 13.14
N SER A 297 -16.45 19.41 12.96
CA SER A 297 -15.46 20.37 13.46
C SER A 297 -15.33 20.37 14.99
N SER A 298 -16.35 19.88 15.72
CA SER A 298 -16.25 19.67 17.16
C SER A 298 -15.26 18.56 17.56
N GLN A 299 -14.78 17.77 16.60
CA GLN A 299 -13.81 16.70 16.82
C GLN A 299 -12.35 17.18 16.65
N LEU A 300 -12.14 18.44 16.25
CA LEU A 300 -10.79 19.02 16.20
C LEU A 300 -10.20 19.04 17.62
N PRO A 301 -9.05 18.38 17.84
CA PRO A 301 -8.37 18.45 19.13
C PRO A 301 -7.95 19.89 19.44
N PRO A 302 -8.32 20.44 20.60
CA PRO A 302 -8.24 21.87 20.88
C PRO A 302 -6.82 22.32 21.29
N PHE A 303 -5.81 22.12 20.44
CA PHE A 303 -4.44 22.60 20.69
C PHE A 303 -4.10 23.87 19.91
N GLN A 304 -3.09 24.58 20.42
CA GLN A 304 -2.46 25.72 19.76
C GLN A 304 -0.95 25.49 19.74
N PHE A 305 -0.24 26.08 18.78
CA PHE A 305 1.21 26.16 18.84
C PHE A 305 1.71 27.49 18.30
N THR A 306 2.88 27.93 18.77
CA THR A 306 3.63 29.05 18.20
C THR A 306 4.90 28.49 17.58
N LEU A 307 5.23 28.90 16.35
CA LEU A 307 6.54 28.61 15.76
C LEU A 307 7.56 29.56 16.38
N GLU A 308 8.45 29.05 17.22
CA GLU A 308 9.48 29.88 17.86
C GLU A 308 10.66 30.12 16.91
N GLU A 309 11.13 29.05 16.25
CA GLU A 309 12.29 29.11 15.34
C GLU A 309 12.21 27.96 14.33
N PHE A 310 12.63 28.24 13.09
CA PHE A 310 12.86 27.25 12.05
C PHE A 310 14.33 27.23 11.63
N ARG A 311 15.01 26.10 11.89
CA ARG A 311 16.42 25.90 11.54
C ARG A 311 16.54 24.91 10.39
N ALA A 312 17.08 25.40 9.27
CA ALA A 312 17.59 24.59 8.19
C ALA A 312 19.11 24.59 8.19
N SER A 313 19.73 23.45 7.92
CA SER A 313 21.16 23.36 7.67
C SER A 313 21.44 22.75 6.30
N TYR A 314 22.44 23.28 5.62
CA TYR A 314 22.82 22.91 4.26
C TYR A 314 24.31 22.61 4.19
N GLY A 315 24.71 21.75 3.25
CA GLY A 315 26.11 21.42 3.05
C GLY A 315 26.92 22.64 2.61
N ASP A 316 28.13 22.73 3.14
CA ASP A 316 29.05 23.87 3.01
C ASP A 316 29.91 23.81 1.72
N GLY A 317 29.76 22.76 0.92
CA GLY A 317 30.57 22.54 -0.26
C GLY A 317 31.95 21.94 0.02
N SER A 318 32.15 21.29 1.18
CA SER A 318 33.36 20.48 1.45
C SER A 318 33.66 19.47 0.33
N THR A 319 32.62 19.01 -0.38
CA THR A 319 32.71 18.49 -1.74
C THR A 319 31.80 19.29 -2.69
N PRO A 320 32.10 19.38 -4.00
CA PRO A 320 31.23 20.06 -4.96
C PRO A 320 29.78 19.57 -4.99
N GLU A 321 29.57 18.28 -4.70
CA GLU A 321 28.24 17.66 -4.67
C GLU A 321 27.44 18.01 -3.40
N SER A 322 28.11 18.37 -2.30
CA SER A 322 27.46 18.71 -1.03
C SER A 322 26.98 20.16 -0.95
N PHE A 323 27.38 21.03 -1.87
CA PHE A 323 27.06 22.45 -1.80
C PHE A 323 25.54 22.67 -1.94
N GLY A 324 24.92 23.21 -0.89
CA GLY A 324 23.48 23.47 -0.86
C GLY A 324 22.61 22.22 -0.62
N GLU A 325 23.22 21.04 -0.40
CA GLU A 325 22.47 19.83 -0.07
C GLU A 325 21.79 20.00 1.30
N PRO A 326 20.47 19.73 1.43
CA PRO A 326 19.78 19.85 2.71
C PRO A 326 20.23 18.76 3.69
N LEU A 327 20.69 19.17 4.88
CA LEU A 327 21.18 18.28 5.93
C LEU A 327 20.17 18.07 7.04
N SER A 328 19.50 19.14 7.49
CA SER A 328 18.46 19.06 8.51
C SER A 328 17.42 20.16 8.37
N PHE A 329 16.19 19.85 8.77
CA PHE A 329 15.11 20.81 8.96
C PHE A 329 14.48 20.57 10.33
N GLU A 330 14.45 21.60 11.15
CA GLU A 330 13.94 21.58 12.51
C GLU A 330 12.99 22.76 12.74
N ALA A 331 11.80 22.49 13.28
CA ALA A 331 10.85 23.52 13.68
C ALA A 331 10.63 23.41 15.19
N ASP A 332 11.05 24.42 15.94
CA ASP A 332 10.80 24.52 17.36
C ASP A 332 9.44 25.18 17.59
N VAL A 333 8.54 24.43 18.23
CA VAL A 333 7.19 24.90 18.51
C VAL A 333 6.90 24.87 20.01
N LEU A 334 6.20 25.91 20.47
CA LEU A 334 5.64 25.98 21.81
C LEU A 334 4.17 25.60 21.75
N VAL A 335 3.82 24.43 22.28
CA VAL A 335 2.48 23.84 22.19
C VAL A 335 1.69 24.14 23.45
N THR A 336 0.41 24.46 23.28
CA THR A 336 -0.55 24.67 24.36
C THR A 336 -1.78 23.77 24.16
N THR A 337 -2.11 22.95 25.15
CA THR A 337 -3.32 22.12 25.22
C THR A 337 -4.25 22.61 26.36
N PRO A 338 -5.58 22.37 26.31
CA PRO A 338 -6.47 22.89 27.33
C PRO A 338 -6.26 22.16 28.66
N GLY A 339 -5.92 22.93 29.69
CA GLY A 339 -5.77 22.42 31.05
C GLY A 339 -4.38 21.89 31.40
N GLU A 340 -3.40 21.99 30.49
CA GLU A 340 -1.99 21.65 30.75
C GLU A 340 -1.07 22.88 30.60
N GLU A 341 0.17 22.76 31.09
CA GLU A 341 1.21 23.76 30.90
C GLU A 341 1.78 23.68 29.47
N GLN A 342 2.25 24.82 28.96
CA GLN A 342 2.92 24.89 27.67
C GLN A 342 4.17 24.00 27.64
N PHE A 343 4.39 23.29 26.54
CA PHE A 343 5.59 22.49 26.35
C PHE A 343 6.25 22.78 25.01
N ALA A 344 7.58 22.84 25.02
CA ALA A 344 8.39 23.01 23.82
C ALA A 344 8.66 21.66 23.15
N GLN A 345 8.57 21.62 21.83
CA GLN A 345 8.92 20.44 21.05
C GLN A 345 9.56 20.83 19.71
N THR A 346 10.60 20.09 19.33
CA THR A 346 11.23 20.22 18.01
C THR A 346 10.65 19.17 17.06
N LEU A 347 10.05 19.61 15.96
CA LEU A 347 9.66 18.75 14.84
C LEU A 347 10.83 18.60 13.88
N GLN A 348 10.99 17.41 13.31
CA GLN A 348 11.99 17.13 12.27
C GLN A 348 11.36 16.28 11.15
N VAL A 349 12.04 16.18 10.02
CA VAL A 349 11.67 15.24 8.96
C VAL A 349 11.57 13.82 9.55
N ASN A 350 10.40 13.18 9.40
CA ASN A 350 10.05 11.87 9.98
C ASN A 350 9.98 11.80 11.52
N LYS A 351 10.00 12.93 12.23
CA LYS A 351 9.72 13.00 13.68
C LYS A 351 8.56 13.98 13.92
N PRO A 352 7.32 13.55 13.67
CA PRO A 352 6.14 14.40 13.88
C PRO A 352 5.89 14.65 15.36
N LEU A 353 5.15 15.72 15.64
CA LEU A 353 4.51 15.94 16.94
C LEU A 353 3.12 15.30 16.91
N THR A 354 2.73 14.58 17.96
CA THR A 354 1.36 14.07 18.12
C THR A 354 0.74 14.68 19.37
N VAL A 355 -0.41 15.35 19.21
CA VAL A 355 -1.19 15.98 20.28
C VAL A 355 -2.64 15.49 20.17
N ASP A 356 -3.16 14.87 21.23
CA ASP A 356 -4.55 14.41 21.30
C ASP A 356 -5.03 13.61 20.06
N GLY A 357 -4.11 12.81 19.51
CA GLY A 357 -4.33 11.97 18.32
C GLY A 357 -4.19 12.69 16.97
N ALA A 358 -4.01 14.01 16.94
CA ALA A 358 -3.59 14.72 15.73
C ALA A 358 -2.07 14.70 15.61
N SER A 359 -1.56 14.35 14.43
CA SER A 359 -0.15 14.32 14.11
C SER A 359 0.19 15.49 13.19
N MET A 360 1.20 16.26 13.57
CA MET A 360 1.74 17.40 12.84
C MET A 360 3.08 17.03 12.23
N TYR A 361 3.16 17.13 10.91
CA TYR A 361 4.34 16.81 10.10
C TYR A 361 4.89 18.09 9.49
N LEU A 362 6.22 18.16 9.40
CA LEU A 362 6.87 19.20 8.62
C LEU A 362 6.73 18.88 7.13
N LEU A 363 6.02 19.73 6.39
CA LEU A 363 5.72 19.57 4.97
C LEU A 363 6.70 20.36 4.10
N GLY A 364 7.03 21.59 4.49
CA GLY A 364 7.84 22.51 3.72
C GLY A 364 8.36 23.68 4.55
N ASN A 365 9.16 24.54 3.93
CA ASN A 365 9.72 25.72 4.55
C ASN A 365 10.11 26.75 3.50
N GLY A 366 10.38 27.96 3.95
CA GLY A 366 10.90 29.02 3.11
C GLY A 366 11.15 30.28 3.92
N TYR A 367 11.26 31.40 3.21
CA TYR A 367 11.49 32.70 3.79
C TYR A 367 10.25 33.58 3.69
N ALA A 368 10.09 34.41 4.71
CA ALA A 368 9.08 35.45 4.79
C ALA A 368 9.79 36.80 4.98
N PRO A 369 10.28 37.44 3.90
CA PRO A 369 10.77 38.82 3.97
C PRO A 369 9.68 39.75 4.49
N GLU A 370 10.07 40.64 5.39
CA GLU A 370 9.21 41.66 5.98
C GLU A 370 9.30 42.90 5.12
N LEU A 371 8.22 43.21 4.39
CA LEU A 371 8.16 44.39 3.52
C LEU A 371 7.20 45.42 4.08
N THR A 372 7.58 46.69 3.89
CA THR A 372 6.71 47.84 4.13
C THR A 372 6.60 48.65 2.84
N LEU A 373 5.37 48.88 2.38
CA LEU A 373 5.07 49.78 1.28
C LEU A 373 4.33 51.01 1.82
N THR A 374 4.94 52.17 1.59
CA THR A 374 4.37 53.47 1.90
C THR A 374 3.99 54.17 0.60
N ASP A 375 2.78 54.70 0.51
CA ASP A 375 2.32 55.44 -0.66
C ASP A 375 2.91 56.87 -0.73
N PRO A 376 2.72 57.62 -1.83
CA PRO A 376 3.23 58.98 -1.97
C PRO A 376 2.61 60.00 -0.99
N GLU A 377 1.51 59.63 -0.32
CA GLU A 377 0.90 60.45 0.74
C GLU A 377 1.59 60.24 2.11
N GLY A 378 2.49 59.27 2.21
CA GLY A 378 3.20 58.90 3.43
C GLY A 378 2.43 57.92 4.31
N THR A 379 1.44 57.22 3.76
CA THR A 379 0.64 56.21 4.47
C THR A 379 1.20 54.83 4.20
N VAL A 380 1.35 54.01 5.24
CA VAL A 380 1.68 52.58 5.08
C VAL A 380 0.45 51.86 4.55
N VAL A 381 0.55 51.32 3.34
CA VAL A 381 -0.58 50.71 2.59
C VAL A 381 -0.46 49.19 2.49
N ALA A 382 0.72 48.64 2.76
CA ALA A 382 0.91 47.22 3.01
C ALA A 382 2.15 47.00 3.90
N GLU A 383 2.06 46.07 4.84
CA GLU A 383 3.12 45.74 5.78
C GLU A 383 3.05 44.26 6.18
N GLY A 384 4.20 43.63 6.36
CA GLY A 384 4.33 42.38 7.11
C GLY A 384 5.22 41.33 6.45
N PRO A 385 5.37 40.17 7.13
CA PRO A 385 6.09 39.04 6.57
C PRO A 385 5.31 38.44 5.40
N LEU A 386 5.94 38.35 4.23
CA LEU A 386 5.33 37.79 3.03
C LEU A 386 5.83 36.38 2.77
N ILE A 387 4.95 35.39 2.89
CA ILE A 387 5.27 34.01 2.52
C ILE A 387 5.65 33.96 1.04
N THR A 388 6.88 33.56 0.77
CA THR A 388 7.40 33.37 -0.60
C THR A 388 7.27 31.93 -1.06
N ILE A 389 7.13 31.71 -2.36
CA ILE A 389 6.98 30.38 -2.96
C ILE A 389 8.28 29.97 -3.66
N PRO A 390 9.00 28.94 -3.15
CA PRO A 390 10.22 28.46 -3.80
C PRO A 390 9.95 27.94 -5.21
N MET A 391 10.81 28.29 -6.17
CA MET A 391 10.69 27.86 -7.57
C MET A 391 11.20 26.43 -7.84
N GLY A 392 11.75 25.77 -6.82
CA GLY A 392 12.24 24.40 -6.90
C GLY A 392 13.71 24.27 -7.32
N ASP A 393 14.45 25.38 -7.39
CA ASP A 393 15.90 25.39 -7.54
C ASP A 393 16.62 25.14 -6.20
N MET A 394 17.88 24.69 -6.27
CA MET A 394 18.68 24.40 -5.07
C MET A 394 19.01 25.66 -4.25
N GLY A 395 18.99 26.85 -4.86
CA GLY A 395 19.29 28.12 -4.22
C GLY A 395 18.12 28.72 -3.43
N TYR A 396 16.92 28.13 -3.48
CA TYR A 396 15.70 28.67 -2.88
C TYR A 396 15.33 30.05 -3.46
N THR A 397 15.48 30.22 -4.78
CA THR A 397 14.90 31.36 -5.48
C THR A 397 13.39 31.32 -5.30
N SER A 398 12.83 32.33 -4.63
CA SER A 398 11.44 32.28 -4.18
C SER A 398 10.64 33.45 -4.74
N GLN A 399 9.49 33.16 -5.33
CA GLN A 399 8.58 34.19 -5.84
C GLN A 399 7.97 34.99 -4.68
N LEU A 400 7.89 36.30 -4.87
CA LEU A 400 7.32 37.25 -3.93
C LEU A 400 6.27 38.12 -4.62
N VAL A 401 5.12 38.29 -3.95
CA VAL A 401 4.06 39.20 -4.36
C VAL A 401 3.53 39.94 -3.13
N LEU A 402 3.59 41.28 -3.16
CA LEU A 402 2.92 42.17 -2.22
C LEU A 402 1.77 42.85 -2.96
N LYS A 403 0.57 42.86 -2.36
CA LYS A 403 -0.61 43.52 -2.91
C LYS A 403 -1.05 44.62 -1.95
N ALA A 404 -1.18 45.83 -2.45
CA ALA A 404 -1.64 47.00 -1.72
C ALA A 404 -2.89 47.57 -2.42
N PRO A 405 -4.08 46.99 -2.18
CA PRO A 405 -5.34 47.48 -2.77
C PRO A 405 -5.75 48.87 -2.27
N ASP A 406 -5.24 49.29 -1.11
CA ASP A 406 -5.56 50.58 -0.51
C ASP A 406 -4.57 51.69 -0.93
N ALA A 407 -3.55 51.37 -1.74
CA ALA A 407 -2.57 52.33 -2.22
C ALA A 407 -3.20 53.47 -3.04
N GLN A 408 -2.70 54.69 -2.85
CA GLN A 408 -3.12 55.88 -3.58
C GLN A 408 -1.99 56.41 -4.47
N PRO A 409 -2.29 57.00 -5.65
CA PRO A 409 -3.63 57.19 -6.23
C PRO A 409 -4.21 55.92 -6.89
N GLU A 410 -3.39 54.89 -7.11
CA GLU A 410 -3.78 53.64 -7.76
C GLU A 410 -3.31 52.42 -6.94
N GLN A 411 -4.07 51.32 -7.01
CA GLN A 411 -3.69 50.08 -6.34
C GLN A 411 -2.32 49.63 -6.87
N THR A 412 -1.51 49.07 -5.97
CA THR A 412 -0.12 48.76 -6.27
C THR A 412 0.17 47.30 -5.95
N ALA A 413 0.91 46.63 -6.84
CA ALA A 413 1.49 45.32 -6.59
C ALA A 413 3.02 45.38 -6.75
N VAL A 414 3.75 44.75 -5.83
CA VAL A 414 5.19 44.53 -5.96
C VAL A 414 5.42 43.06 -6.25
N VAL A 415 6.08 42.76 -7.37
CA VAL A 415 6.24 41.40 -7.87
C VAL A 415 7.71 41.15 -8.18
N GLY A 416 8.22 39.98 -7.78
CA GLY A 416 9.57 39.56 -8.15
C GLY A 416 10.04 38.38 -7.32
N PHE A 417 11.28 38.45 -6.85
CA PHE A 417 11.94 37.34 -6.17
C PHE A 417 12.57 37.77 -4.85
N PHE A 418 12.51 36.88 -3.87
CA PHE A 418 13.40 36.87 -2.72
C PHE A 418 14.54 35.89 -2.97
N LEU A 419 15.78 36.33 -2.72
CA LEU A 419 16.99 35.59 -2.98
C LEU A 419 17.81 35.48 -1.69
N PRO A 420 17.87 34.30 -1.02
CA PRO A 420 18.67 34.13 0.20
C PRO A 420 20.16 34.42 0.01
N THR A 421 20.69 34.08 -1.16
CA THR A 421 22.04 34.41 -1.62
C THR A 421 21.97 34.96 -3.04
N GLY A 422 21.57 36.23 -3.17
CA GLY A 422 21.22 36.82 -4.45
C GLY A 422 22.37 37.07 -5.42
N VAL A 423 22.13 36.69 -6.67
CA VAL A 423 22.94 36.98 -7.86
C VAL A 423 22.01 37.37 -9.01
N ILE A 424 22.44 38.33 -9.82
CA ILE A 424 21.74 38.73 -11.04
C ILE A 424 22.76 38.71 -12.17
N ASP A 425 22.56 37.81 -13.13
CA ASP A 425 23.42 37.64 -14.30
C ASP A 425 22.58 37.45 -15.58
N GLU A 426 23.16 36.85 -16.62
CA GLU A 426 22.48 36.58 -17.89
C GLU A 426 21.23 35.68 -17.76
N GLN A 427 21.11 34.91 -16.67
CA GLN A 427 19.93 34.07 -16.38
C GLN A 427 18.83 34.84 -15.63
N GLY A 428 19.10 36.08 -15.23
CA GLY A 428 18.21 36.89 -14.40
C GLY A 428 18.48 36.71 -12.90
N PRO A 429 17.58 37.23 -12.04
CA PRO A 429 17.70 37.14 -10.60
C PRO A 429 17.52 35.69 -10.13
N HIS A 430 18.52 35.16 -9.43
CA HIS A 430 18.48 33.82 -8.84
C HIS A 430 19.35 33.76 -7.58
N SER A 431 19.15 32.71 -6.79
CA SER A 431 19.94 32.46 -5.59
C SER A 431 20.97 31.36 -5.85
N GLU A 432 22.21 31.55 -5.39
CA GLU A 432 23.27 30.54 -5.53
C GLU A 432 23.27 29.52 -4.39
N TYR A 433 22.78 29.90 -3.21
CA TYR A 433 22.83 29.09 -1.99
C TYR A 433 21.54 29.28 -1.18
N PRO A 434 20.95 28.20 -0.63
CA PRO A 434 19.64 28.26 0.00
C PRO A 434 19.59 28.99 1.35
N ASP A 435 20.74 29.25 1.98
CA ASP A 435 20.80 29.97 3.26
C ASP A 435 21.07 31.48 3.08
N LEU A 436 20.82 32.26 4.14
CA LEU A 436 21.00 33.72 4.14
C LEU A 436 22.48 34.11 4.21
N VAL A 437 23.13 34.25 3.06
CA VAL A 437 24.52 34.76 2.95
C VAL A 437 24.54 36.19 2.43
N ARG A 438 23.72 36.48 1.43
CA ARG A 438 23.55 37.80 0.82
C ARG A 438 22.08 37.97 0.45
N PRO A 439 21.19 38.10 1.43
CA PRO A 439 19.77 38.20 1.17
C PRO A 439 19.45 39.51 0.46
N GLU A 440 18.67 39.42 -0.61
CA GLU A 440 18.10 40.59 -1.29
C GLU A 440 16.75 40.23 -1.93
N ILE A 441 15.91 41.24 -2.13
CA ILE A 441 14.79 41.14 -3.06
C ILE A 441 15.18 41.73 -4.41
N ALA A 442 14.61 41.20 -5.48
CA ALA A 442 14.70 41.75 -6.84
C ALA A 442 13.28 41.83 -7.41
N VAL A 443 12.70 43.03 -7.38
CA VAL A 443 11.27 43.25 -7.60
C VAL A 443 10.97 44.44 -8.50
N THR A 444 9.77 44.45 -9.07
CA THR A 444 9.22 45.57 -9.84
C THR A 444 7.85 45.90 -9.26
N ALA A 445 7.55 47.20 -9.15
CA ALA A 445 6.22 47.67 -8.77
C ALA A 445 5.33 47.87 -10.01
N TYR A 446 4.04 47.63 -9.85
CA TYR A 446 3.02 47.72 -10.87
C TYR A 446 1.80 48.45 -10.30
N HIS A 447 1.17 49.30 -11.11
CA HIS A 447 -0.07 49.99 -10.78
C HIS A 447 -1.23 49.47 -11.64
N GLY A 448 -2.44 49.50 -11.08
CA GLY A 448 -3.66 49.13 -11.79
C GLY A 448 -4.59 48.27 -10.93
N ASP A 449 -5.74 47.90 -11.47
CA ASP A 449 -6.74 47.10 -10.76
C ASP A 449 -6.23 45.69 -10.47
N LEU A 450 -6.10 45.35 -9.19
CA LEU A 450 -5.64 44.03 -8.75
C LEU A 450 -6.74 42.95 -8.85
N GLY A 451 -7.95 43.32 -9.26
CA GLY A 451 -9.10 42.44 -9.41
C GLY A 451 -9.61 41.89 -8.08
N LEU A 452 -9.37 42.61 -6.98
CA LEU A 452 -9.73 42.24 -5.61
C LEU A 452 -11.11 42.77 -5.18
N ASP A 453 -11.59 43.84 -5.82
CA ASP A 453 -12.85 44.51 -5.47
C ASP A 453 -14.11 43.78 -5.96
N GLU A 454 -13.96 42.85 -6.90
CA GLU A 454 -15.08 42.15 -7.55
C GLU A 454 -15.67 41.00 -6.71
N GLY A 455 -15.07 40.70 -5.54
CA GLY A 455 -15.49 39.58 -4.68
C GLY A 455 -15.23 38.19 -5.27
N VAL A 456 -14.43 38.11 -6.33
CA VAL A 456 -13.95 36.86 -6.92
C VAL A 456 -12.68 36.44 -6.18
N PRO A 457 -12.59 35.21 -5.63
CA PRO A 457 -11.36 34.73 -5.02
C PRO A 457 -10.18 34.78 -5.99
N ARG A 458 -9.06 35.36 -5.56
CA ARG A 458 -7.79 35.45 -6.31
C ARG A 458 -6.68 34.72 -5.56
N ASN A 459 -5.65 34.28 -6.28
CA ASN A 459 -4.46 33.68 -5.68
C ASN A 459 -3.76 34.72 -4.78
N ALA A 460 -3.34 34.33 -3.58
CA ALA A 460 -2.59 35.21 -2.67
C ALA A 460 -1.15 35.44 -3.14
N TYR A 461 -0.55 34.46 -3.81
CA TYR A 461 0.88 34.41 -4.16
C TYR A 461 1.19 34.84 -5.61
N GLU A 462 0.16 35.12 -6.40
CA GLU A 462 0.29 35.51 -7.81
C GLU A 462 -0.61 36.69 -8.13
N VAL A 463 -0.21 37.50 -9.10
CA VAL A 463 -1.02 38.57 -9.68
C VAL A 463 -0.88 38.52 -11.20
N ASP A 464 -1.98 38.75 -11.92
CA ASP A 464 -1.95 38.89 -13.36
C ASP A 464 -1.40 40.28 -13.71
N ILE A 465 -0.16 40.31 -14.18
CA ILE A 465 0.52 41.56 -14.54
C ILE A 465 0.16 42.06 -15.95
N SER A 466 -0.61 41.30 -16.74
CA SER A 466 -0.90 41.67 -18.14
C SER A 466 -1.84 42.87 -18.27
N GLU A 467 -2.61 43.15 -17.21
CA GLU A 467 -3.53 44.29 -17.11
C GLU A 467 -2.96 45.42 -16.23
N LEU A 468 -1.74 45.28 -15.72
CA LEU A 468 -1.08 46.26 -14.85
C LEU A 468 0.01 47.04 -15.60
N GLU A 469 0.22 48.29 -15.20
CA GLU A 469 1.27 49.16 -15.73
C GLU A 469 2.49 49.12 -14.82
N ALA A 470 3.65 48.72 -15.36
CA ALA A 470 4.89 48.70 -14.59
C ALA A 470 5.37 50.12 -14.26
N VAL A 471 5.88 50.32 -13.05
CA VAL A 471 6.58 51.55 -12.69
C VAL A 471 7.87 51.64 -13.49
N THR A 472 8.03 52.71 -14.27
CA THR A 472 9.16 52.91 -15.18
C THR A 472 10.12 53.99 -14.70
N GLY A 473 11.40 53.81 -14.99
CA GLY A 473 12.43 54.79 -14.73
C GLY A 473 12.46 55.90 -15.77
N GLU A 474 13.42 56.82 -15.65
CA GLU A 474 13.61 57.93 -16.61
C GLU A 474 13.89 57.46 -18.05
N ASP A 475 14.36 56.23 -18.21
CA ASP A 475 14.65 55.59 -19.50
C ASP A 475 13.43 54.88 -20.13
N GLY A 476 12.29 54.86 -19.43
CA GLY A 476 11.05 54.22 -19.87
C GLY A 476 11.02 52.70 -19.70
N ASN A 477 12.04 52.09 -19.10
CA ASN A 477 12.05 50.66 -18.77
C ASN A 477 11.49 50.43 -17.35
N PRO A 478 10.89 49.26 -17.06
CA PRO A 478 10.49 48.90 -15.70
C PRO A 478 11.66 49.00 -14.72
N VAL A 479 11.41 49.61 -13.56
CA VAL A 479 12.43 49.75 -12.51
C VAL A 479 12.62 48.42 -11.81
N LEU A 480 13.82 47.85 -11.90
CA LEU A 480 14.24 46.72 -11.09
C LEU A 480 14.77 47.24 -9.74
N ILE A 481 13.97 47.07 -8.70
CA ILE A 481 14.30 47.44 -7.33
C ILE A 481 15.06 46.29 -6.68
N ARG A 482 16.20 46.61 -6.06
CA ARG A 482 17.01 45.66 -5.29
C ARG A 482 17.22 46.20 -3.90
N LEU A 483 16.83 45.44 -2.90
CA LEU A 483 16.96 45.82 -1.49
C LEU A 483 17.54 44.67 -0.70
N ALA A 484 18.59 44.94 0.06
CA ALA A 484 19.04 44.11 1.16
C ALA A 484 18.24 44.43 2.44
N PRO A 485 18.21 43.53 3.44
CA PRO A 485 17.54 43.81 4.70
C PRO A 485 18.05 45.08 5.38
N GLY A 486 17.11 45.94 5.80
CA GLY A 486 17.35 47.27 6.35
C GLY A 486 17.45 48.41 5.31
N GLU A 487 17.28 48.12 4.03
CA GLU A 487 17.29 49.12 2.95
C GLU A 487 15.88 49.50 2.49
N GLU A 488 15.76 50.72 1.97
CA GLU A 488 14.54 51.27 1.37
C GLU A 488 14.84 51.88 -0.01
N TYR A 489 13.81 51.92 -0.87
CA TYR A 489 13.86 52.51 -2.20
C TYR A 489 12.67 53.44 -2.40
N GLU A 490 12.95 54.69 -2.79
CA GLU A 490 11.94 55.66 -3.20
C GLU A 490 11.64 55.48 -4.71
N LEU A 491 10.41 55.11 -5.02
CA LEU A 491 9.92 54.92 -6.37
C LEU A 491 9.70 56.27 -7.07
N PRO A 492 9.73 56.33 -8.42
CA PRO A 492 9.53 57.56 -9.18
C PRO A 492 8.20 58.29 -8.92
N ASP A 493 7.18 57.59 -8.45
CA ASP A 493 5.87 58.11 -8.08
C ASP A 493 5.82 58.72 -6.65
N GLY A 494 6.90 58.54 -5.87
CA GLY A 494 7.02 58.96 -4.47
C GLY A 494 6.66 57.89 -3.44
N SER A 495 6.28 56.69 -3.88
CA SER A 495 6.07 55.54 -2.98
C SER A 495 7.42 55.07 -2.41
N VAL A 496 7.44 54.52 -1.20
CA VAL A 496 8.65 53.96 -0.58
C VAL A 496 8.45 52.49 -0.27
N LEU A 497 9.33 51.65 -0.82
CA LEU A 497 9.39 50.22 -0.52
C LEU A 497 10.59 49.95 0.39
N ALA A 498 10.37 49.30 1.53
CA ALA A 498 11.42 48.87 2.45
C ALA A 498 11.42 47.35 2.63
N LEU A 499 12.61 46.77 2.80
CA LEU A 499 12.82 45.41 3.28
C LEU A 499 13.32 45.48 4.72
N ASP A 500 12.43 45.33 5.69
CA ASP A 500 12.72 45.54 7.11
C ASP A 500 13.55 44.40 7.72
N GLY A 501 13.29 43.17 7.26
CA GLY A 501 13.88 41.97 7.82
C GLY A 501 13.55 40.72 7.01
N VAL A 502 14.02 39.57 7.50
CA VAL A 502 13.71 38.27 6.93
C VAL A 502 13.45 37.29 8.06
N SER A 503 12.22 36.81 8.13
CA SER A 503 11.83 35.68 8.98
C SER A 503 11.79 34.40 8.15
N ARG A 504 11.84 33.23 8.79
CA ARG A 504 11.49 31.97 8.14
C ARG A 504 10.03 31.59 8.40
N TYR A 505 9.53 30.67 7.58
CA TYR A 505 8.27 29.99 7.84
C TYR A 505 8.46 28.48 7.75
N ALA A 506 7.55 27.76 8.42
CA ALA A 506 7.39 26.32 8.26
C ALA A 506 5.97 26.01 7.81
N ALA A 507 5.85 25.13 6.82
CA ALA A 507 4.58 24.56 6.41
C ALA A 507 4.35 23.23 7.14
N PHE A 508 3.19 23.10 7.75
CA PHE A 508 2.78 21.95 8.54
C PHE A 508 1.62 21.24 7.87
N ASP A 509 1.68 19.91 7.92
CA ASP A 509 0.57 19.03 7.56
C ASP A 509 0.05 18.39 8.85
N ILE A 510 -1.20 18.68 9.19
CA ILE A 510 -1.86 18.22 10.41
C ILE A 510 -2.93 17.21 10.02
N ALA A 511 -2.77 15.97 10.49
CA ALA A 511 -3.66 14.88 10.16
C ALA A 511 -4.16 14.18 11.43
N HIS A 512 -5.42 13.75 11.41
CA HIS A 512 -6.00 12.93 12.47
C HIS A 512 -6.71 11.72 11.87
N ASP A 513 -6.25 10.51 12.21
CA ASP A 513 -6.89 9.26 11.83
C ASP A 513 -7.14 8.36 13.06
N PRO A 514 -8.39 8.29 13.56
CA PRO A 514 -8.76 7.42 14.68
C PRO A 514 -8.53 5.92 14.43
N PHE A 515 -8.39 5.49 13.17
CA PHE A 515 -8.26 4.10 12.77
C PHE A 515 -6.82 3.65 12.51
N GLU A 516 -5.84 4.55 12.54
CA GLU A 516 -4.43 4.24 12.24
C GLU A 516 -3.91 3.04 13.05
N VAL A 517 -4.11 3.06 14.37
CA VAL A 517 -3.69 1.96 15.27
C VAL A 517 -4.41 0.65 14.94
N TRP A 518 -5.68 0.72 14.55
CA TRP A 518 -6.47 -0.46 14.20
C TRP A 518 -6.07 -1.06 12.85
N VAL A 519 -5.63 -0.22 11.91
CA VAL A 519 -4.96 -0.67 10.68
C VAL A 519 -3.69 -1.44 11.03
N LEU A 520 -2.84 -0.90 11.91
CA LEU A 520 -1.62 -1.58 12.36
C LEU A 520 -1.92 -2.92 13.03
N VAL A 521 -2.86 -2.96 13.99
CA VAL A 521 -3.26 -4.22 14.66
C VAL A 521 -3.75 -5.24 13.64
N SER A 522 -4.56 -4.81 12.66
CA SER A 522 -5.06 -5.70 11.60
C SER A 522 -3.93 -6.17 10.69
N ALA A 523 -2.99 -5.32 10.30
CA ALA A 523 -1.82 -5.70 9.50
C ALA A 523 -0.95 -6.73 10.23
N LEU A 524 -0.65 -6.51 11.51
CA LEU A 524 0.11 -7.45 12.34
C LEU A 524 -0.62 -8.79 12.50
N ALA A 525 -1.94 -8.77 12.70
CA ALA A 525 -2.76 -9.97 12.74
C ALA A 525 -2.75 -10.72 11.41
N ALA A 526 -2.73 -10.02 10.27
CA ALA A 526 -2.61 -10.62 8.95
C ALA A 526 -1.27 -11.35 8.81
N VAL A 527 -0.16 -10.70 9.15
CA VAL A 527 1.18 -11.30 9.13
C VAL A 527 1.25 -12.53 10.05
N ALA A 528 0.76 -12.41 11.28
CA ALA A 528 0.72 -13.53 12.22
C ALA A 528 -0.13 -14.71 11.71
N GLY A 529 -1.30 -14.41 11.11
CA GLY A 529 -2.17 -15.39 10.48
C GLY A 529 -1.49 -16.11 9.31
N LEU A 530 -0.78 -15.36 8.45
CA LEU A 530 -0.02 -15.90 7.34
C LEU A 530 1.09 -16.83 7.82
N VAL A 531 1.91 -16.39 8.79
CA VAL A 531 2.99 -17.19 9.39
C VAL A 531 2.43 -18.48 9.99
N ALA A 532 1.38 -18.40 10.80
CA ALA A 532 0.72 -19.58 11.36
C ALA A 532 0.16 -20.51 10.26
N SER A 533 -0.34 -19.96 9.16
CA SER A 533 -0.89 -20.75 8.05
C SER A 533 0.17 -21.45 7.20
N LEU A 534 1.39 -20.92 7.12
CA LEU A 534 2.46 -21.47 6.30
C LEU A 534 3.31 -22.47 7.10
N PHE A 535 3.71 -22.10 8.31
CA PHE A 535 4.69 -22.85 9.11
C PHE A 535 4.09 -23.93 10.01
N VAL A 536 2.77 -23.95 10.21
CA VAL A 536 2.13 -25.05 10.97
C VAL A 536 1.73 -26.17 10.00
N PRO A 537 2.35 -27.37 10.09
CA PRO A 537 1.93 -28.51 9.30
C PRO A 537 0.63 -29.10 9.86
N ARG A 538 -0.30 -29.45 8.97
CA ARG A 538 -1.50 -30.22 9.33
C ARG A 538 -1.24 -31.70 9.07
N ARG A 539 -1.18 -32.49 10.14
CA ARG A 539 -0.90 -33.92 10.10
C ARG A 539 -2.09 -34.73 10.60
N ARG A 540 -2.32 -35.87 9.96
CA ARG A 540 -3.18 -36.94 10.46
C ARG A 540 -2.35 -38.21 10.53
N VAL A 541 -2.55 -38.99 11.58
CA VAL A 541 -1.89 -40.28 11.77
C VAL A 541 -2.95 -41.29 12.17
N TRP A 542 -2.85 -42.48 11.60
CA TRP A 542 -3.75 -43.58 11.91
C TRP A 542 -2.93 -44.79 12.33
N VAL A 543 -3.41 -45.45 13.38
CA VAL A 543 -2.92 -46.75 13.83
C VAL A 543 -4.10 -47.71 13.78
N ARG A 544 -3.95 -48.86 13.13
CA ARG A 544 -4.92 -49.95 13.16
C ARG A 544 -4.23 -51.20 13.69
N VAL A 545 -4.94 -51.91 14.55
CA VAL A 545 -4.52 -53.23 15.03
C VAL A 545 -5.64 -54.20 14.71
N THR A 546 -5.32 -55.29 14.02
CA THR A 546 -6.27 -56.33 13.64
C THR A 546 -5.79 -57.69 14.14
N GLU A 547 -6.67 -58.41 14.80
CA GLU A 547 -6.45 -59.77 15.27
C GLU A 547 -6.65 -60.75 14.10
N GLN A 548 -5.67 -61.61 13.87
CA GLN A 548 -5.71 -62.68 12.87
C GLN A 548 -5.39 -64.03 13.51
N ALA A 549 -5.73 -65.13 12.82
CA ALA A 549 -5.64 -66.49 13.36
C ALA A 549 -4.22 -66.98 13.75
N GLY A 550 -3.19 -66.15 13.56
CA GLY A 550 -1.81 -66.44 13.94
C GLY A 550 -1.04 -65.25 14.55
N GLY A 551 -1.70 -64.13 14.87
CA GLY A 551 -1.00 -62.94 15.35
C GLY A 551 -1.83 -61.65 15.29
N LEU A 552 -1.18 -60.55 15.65
CA LEU A 552 -1.70 -59.19 15.47
C LEU A 552 -1.10 -58.55 14.22
N VAL A 553 -1.87 -57.77 13.49
CA VAL A 553 -1.37 -56.93 12.38
C VAL A 553 -1.47 -55.47 12.79
N LEU A 554 -0.31 -54.83 12.93
CA LEU A 554 -0.18 -53.40 13.17
C LEU A 554 -0.01 -52.67 11.83
N GLU A 555 -0.90 -51.74 11.54
CA GLU A 555 -0.77 -50.81 10.41
C GLU A 555 -0.67 -49.37 10.94
N VAL A 556 0.36 -48.64 10.51
CA VAL A 556 0.55 -47.22 10.82
C VAL A 556 0.68 -46.45 9.53
N ALA A 557 -0.01 -45.31 9.41
CA ALA A 557 0.13 -44.43 8.25
C ALA A 557 -0.12 -42.96 8.59
N GLY A 558 0.44 -42.05 7.80
CA GLY A 558 0.29 -40.60 7.95
C GLY A 558 -0.26 -39.89 6.72
N LEU A 559 -0.89 -38.75 6.92
CA LEU A 559 -1.28 -37.81 5.85
C LEU A 559 -0.93 -36.38 6.28
N ALA A 560 -0.19 -35.67 5.44
CA ALA A 560 -0.06 -34.23 5.52
C ALA A 560 -0.79 -33.58 4.34
N ARG A 561 -1.31 -32.36 4.54
CA ARG A 561 -1.94 -31.56 3.47
C ARG A 561 -0.91 -30.82 2.60
N SER A 562 0.37 -30.89 2.97
CA SER A 562 1.51 -30.24 2.32
C SER A 562 2.69 -31.21 2.34
N ASP A 563 3.71 -30.96 1.53
CA ASP A 563 4.95 -31.75 1.58
C ASP A 563 5.63 -31.55 2.93
N ASP A 564 5.54 -32.57 3.78
CA ASP A 564 6.10 -32.60 5.11
C ASP A 564 7.20 -33.67 5.14
N PRO A 565 8.47 -33.30 4.94
CA PRO A 565 9.56 -34.27 4.77
C PRO A 565 9.80 -35.11 6.04
N ALA A 566 9.36 -34.64 7.20
CA ALA A 566 9.49 -35.36 8.47
C ALA A 566 8.34 -36.33 8.75
N LEU A 567 7.25 -36.32 7.96
CA LEU A 567 6.09 -37.16 8.24
C LEU A 567 6.41 -38.66 8.11
N GLU A 568 7.14 -39.06 7.08
CA GLU A 568 7.44 -40.46 6.83
C GLU A 568 8.30 -41.07 7.95
N SER A 569 9.37 -40.39 8.36
CA SER A 569 10.23 -40.81 9.46
C SER A 569 9.49 -40.82 10.81
N ASP A 570 8.60 -39.85 11.06
CA ASP A 570 7.80 -39.80 12.28
C ASP A 570 6.79 -40.97 12.36
N VAL A 571 6.21 -41.36 11.23
CA VAL A 571 5.29 -42.51 11.14
C VAL A 571 6.04 -43.81 11.38
N GLN A 572 7.20 -43.99 10.77
CA GLN A 572 8.04 -45.17 10.98
C GLN A 572 8.52 -45.25 12.44
N ALA A 573 9.03 -44.16 13.00
CA ALA A 573 9.44 -44.09 14.40
C ALA A 573 8.27 -44.34 15.38
N LEU A 574 7.03 -44.04 15.00
CA LEU A 574 5.86 -44.42 15.79
C LEU A 574 5.59 -45.93 15.70
N ALA A 575 5.67 -46.53 14.50
CA ALA A 575 5.51 -47.96 14.33
C ALA A 575 6.55 -48.74 15.14
N ASP A 576 7.83 -48.38 15.02
CA ASP A 576 8.93 -49.03 15.74
C ASP A 576 8.76 -48.95 17.26
N ARG A 577 8.33 -47.79 17.78
CA ARG A 577 8.03 -47.61 19.20
C ARG A 577 6.87 -48.48 19.68
N LEU A 578 5.88 -48.73 18.83
CA LEU A 578 4.75 -49.58 19.18
C LEU A 578 5.13 -51.06 19.19
N VAL A 579 6.00 -51.47 18.26
CA VAL A 579 6.58 -52.82 18.23
C VAL A 579 7.42 -53.06 19.49
N SER A 580 8.34 -52.16 19.84
CA SER A 580 9.18 -52.33 21.03
C SER A 580 8.37 -52.36 22.33
N THR A 581 7.32 -51.54 22.42
CA THR A 581 6.39 -51.56 23.57
C THR A 581 5.63 -52.89 23.68
N HIS A 582 5.33 -53.54 22.56
CA HIS A 582 4.68 -54.86 22.54
C HIS A 582 5.64 -55.97 22.98
N ASP A 583 6.90 -55.91 22.56
CA ASP A 583 7.94 -56.90 22.87
C ASP A 583 8.44 -56.82 24.34
N GLY A 584 7.91 -55.89 25.13
CA GLY A 584 8.21 -55.76 26.55
C GLY A 584 9.52 -55.03 26.85
N ASP A 585 10.11 -54.34 25.86
CA ASP A 585 11.28 -53.49 26.04
C ASP A 585 10.83 -52.04 26.30
N PRO A 586 10.85 -51.57 27.55
CA PRO A 586 10.48 -50.19 27.84
C PRO A 586 11.60 -49.30 27.30
N GLY A 587 11.41 -48.77 26.09
CA GLY A 587 12.27 -47.70 25.57
C GLY A 587 12.47 -46.57 26.59
N PRO A 588 13.50 -45.72 26.42
CA PRO A 588 14.18 -44.96 27.50
C PRO A 588 13.35 -43.97 28.35
N ASP A 589 12.04 -43.83 28.12
CA ASP A 589 11.13 -42.91 28.82
C ASP A 589 10.15 -43.60 29.79
N SER A 590 10.50 -44.76 30.34
CA SER A 590 9.73 -45.40 31.42
C SER A 590 9.92 -44.69 32.76
N ALA A 591 9.26 -43.53 32.93
CA ALA A 591 9.01 -43.00 34.27
C ALA A 591 8.13 -44.00 35.06
N PRO A 592 8.44 -44.28 36.35
CA PRO A 592 7.66 -45.26 37.13
C PRO A 592 6.21 -44.77 37.34
N PRO A 593 5.25 -45.69 37.55
CA PRO A 593 3.90 -45.31 37.92
C PRO A 593 3.93 -44.56 39.26
N GLU A 594 3.27 -43.40 39.29
CA GLU A 594 3.01 -42.62 40.49
C GLU A 594 2.34 -43.53 41.52
N ALA A 595 3.05 -43.80 42.62
CA ALA A 595 2.55 -44.61 43.70
C ALA A 595 1.26 -43.99 44.25
N ALA A 596 0.22 -44.83 44.35
CA ALA A 596 -1.06 -44.47 44.94
C ALA A 596 -0.84 -43.77 46.28
N ARG A 597 -1.29 -42.51 46.37
CA ARG A 597 -1.46 -41.84 47.65
C ARG A 597 -2.57 -42.58 48.39
N ASP A 598 -2.18 -43.17 49.51
CA ASP A 598 -3.06 -43.83 50.45
C ASP A 598 -3.88 -42.75 51.18
N ASP A 599 -5.05 -42.42 50.64
CA ASP A 599 -6.05 -41.60 51.33
C ASP A 599 -6.77 -42.48 52.36
N THR A 600 -6.18 -42.63 53.55
CA THR A 600 -6.91 -43.13 54.71
C THR A 600 -7.80 -42.00 55.25
N PRO A 601 -9.13 -42.16 55.37
CA PRO A 601 -9.98 -41.16 56.00
C PRO A 601 -9.79 -41.22 57.52
N GLY A 602 -9.36 -40.11 58.11
CA GLY A 602 -9.34 -39.91 59.55
C GLY A 602 -10.75 -40.06 60.14
N GLY A 603 -10.90 -41.06 61.01
CA GLY A 603 -12.04 -41.26 61.89
C GLY A 603 -11.59 -41.11 63.34
N SER A 604 -12.10 -40.06 63.98
CA SER A 604 -12.07 -39.69 65.40
C SER A 604 -12.02 -40.82 66.45
N SER A 605 -11.22 -40.63 67.51
CA SER A 605 -11.65 -40.41 68.92
C SER A 605 -10.66 -40.96 69.97
N GLN A 606 -9.89 -40.06 70.60
CA GLN A 606 -9.84 -39.82 72.06
C GLN A 606 -8.97 -38.60 72.37
#